data_AF-A0A946GAV1-F1
#
_entry.id   AF-A0A946GAV1-F1
#
_cell.length_a   1.000
_cell.length_b   1.000
_cell.length_c   1.000
_cell.angle_alpha   90.00
_cell.angle_beta   90.00
_cell.angle_gamma   90.00
#
_symmetry.space_group_name_H-M   'P 1'
#
loop_
_entity.id
_entity.type
_entity.pdbx_description
1 polymer ?
#
loop_
_entity_poly.entity_id
_entity_poly.type
_entity_poly.pdbx_seq_one_letter_code
_entity_poly.pdbx_strand_id
1 'polypeptide(L)'
;MGEKGGDEKGKGHHRKIENAVQMKEINKGDWNACRIVAKGNHFQFFINRKRSSEFTDKLEGRQLRKGFIGLQLHDKGMVVEYKDLFLKNG
;
A
#
# COMPACT_ATOMS: atom_id res chain seq x y z
N MET A 1 -6.40 7.40 -7.50
CA MET A 1 -6.27 6.42 -6.41
C MET A 1 -7.58 5.67 -6.23
N GLY A 2 -7.53 4.38 -5.85
CA GLY A 2 -8.74 3.66 -5.49
C GLY A 2 -8.48 2.35 -4.76
N GLU A 3 -9.57 1.78 -4.29
CA GLU A 3 -9.66 0.53 -3.55
C GLU A 3 -9.72 -0.61 -4.56
N LYS A 4 -8.97 -1.69 -4.33
CA LYS A 4 -9.12 -2.93 -5.09
C LYS A 4 -9.51 -4.02 -4.10
N GLY A 5 -10.36 -4.97 -4.44
CA GLY A 5 -10.62 -6.11 -3.56
C GLY A 5 -11.15 -7.28 -4.37
N GLY A 6 -10.62 -8.49 -4.16
CA GLY A 6 -11.14 -9.67 -4.83
C GLY A 6 -12.46 -10.13 -4.20
N ASP A 7 -13.34 -10.77 -4.96
CA ASP A 7 -14.30 -11.74 -4.41
C ASP A 7 -13.58 -13.08 -4.11
N GLU A 8 -14.30 -14.06 -3.53
CA GLU A 8 -13.76 -15.40 -3.22
C GLU A 8 -13.20 -16.14 -4.46
N LYS A 9 -13.64 -15.73 -5.66
CA LYS A 9 -13.23 -16.27 -6.95
C LYS A 9 -12.07 -15.48 -7.58
N GLY A 10 -11.57 -14.45 -6.91
CA GLY A 10 -10.46 -13.61 -7.35
C GLY A 10 -10.84 -12.50 -8.36
N LYS A 11 -12.13 -12.23 -8.59
CA LYS A 11 -12.55 -11.09 -9.41
C LYS A 11 -12.42 -9.79 -8.63
N GLY A 12 -11.69 -8.84 -9.20
CA GLY A 12 -11.46 -7.53 -8.57
C GLY A 12 -12.69 -6.62 -8.63
N HIS A 13 -13.06 -6.06 -7.49
CA HIS A 13 -13.95 -4.91 -7.33
C HIS A 13 -13.12 -3.65 -7.14
N HIS A 14 -13.57 -2.55 -7.74
CA HIS A 14 -12.94 -1.25 -7.61
C HIS A 14 -13.91 -0.24 -7.01
N ARG A 15 -13.45 0.50 -6.00
CA ARG A 15 -14.16 1.67 -5.47
C ARG A 15 -13.22 2.87 -5.41
N LYS A 16 -13.77 4.06 -5.58
CA LYS A 16 -13.04 5.31 -5.37
C LYS A 16 -12.76 5.49 -3.88
N ILE A 17 -11.50 5.79 -3.55
CA ILE A 17 -11.12 6.21 -2.20
C ILE A 17 -11.49 7.69 -2.05
N GLU A 18 -12.38 7.99 -1.12
CA GLU A 18 -12.69 9.36 -0.73
C GLU A 18 -11.47 10.04 -0.12
N ASN A 19 -11.25 11.31 -0.50
CA ASN A 19 -10.12 12.12 -0.02
C ASN A 19 -8.75 11.44 -0.18
N ALA A 20 -8.59 10.63 -1.22
CA ALA A 20 -7.31 10.01 -1.53
C ALA A 20 -6.22 11.06 -1.74
N VAL A 21 -4.96 10.65 -1.53
CA VAL A 21 -3.80 11.50 -1.79
C VAL A 21 -3.84 12.04 -3.23
N GLN A 22 -3.54 13.33 -3.40
CA GLN A 22 -3.47 13.99 -4.70
C GLN A 22 -2.01 14.15 -5.13
N MET A 23 -1.76 14.27 -6.44
CA MET A 23 -0.39 14.44 -6.96
C MET A 23 0.35 15.64 -6.35
N LYS A 24 -0.37 16.74 -6.09
CA LYS A 24 0.18 17.95 -5.47
C LYS A 24 0.63 17.76 -4.00
N GLU A 25 0.28 16.63 -3.40
CA GLU A 25 0.57 16.30 -2.00
C GLU A 25 1.72 15.31 -1.87
N ILE A 26 2.30 14.91 -3.00
CA ILE A 26 3.50 14.08 -3.08
C ILE A 26 4.69 15.00 -3.27
N ASN A 27 5.69 14.86 -2.40
CA ASN A 27 6.90 15.65 -2.44
C ASN A 27 7.81 15.07 -3.52
N LYS A 28 7.77 15.60 -4.74
CA LYS A 28 8.58 15.11 -5.85
C LYS A 28 10.06 15.48 -5.62
N GLY A 29 10.92 14.48 -5.59
CA GLY A 29 12.37 14.66 -5.37
C GLY A 29 12.76 14.92 -3.92
N ASP A 30 11.84 14.73 -2.98
CA ASP A 30 12.06 14.94 -1.55
C ASP A 30 11.35 13.82 -0.75
N TRP A 31 11.56 13.81 0.56
CA TRP A 31 11.06 12.79 1.46
C TRP A 31 9.53 12.77 1.54
N ASN A 32 8.97 11.56 1.47
CA ASN A 32 7.56 11.30 1.69
C ASN A 32 7.40 10.36 2.87
N ALA A 33 6.45 10.66 3.76
CA ALA A 33 6.11 9.77 4.87
C ALA A 33 5.19 8.66 4.34
N CYS A 34 5.74 7.46 4.23
CA CYS A 34 5.01 6.27 3.79
C CYS A 34 4.61 5.41 4.98
N ARG A 35 3.36 4.94 4.99
CA ARG A 35 2.86 3.99 6.01
C ARG A 35 2.04 2.91 5.35
N ILE A 36 2.34 1.67 5.68
CA ILE A 36 1.55 0.49 5.32
C ILE A 36 0.90 -0.05 6.59
N VAL A 37 -0.39 -0.37 6.52
CA VAL A 37 -1.13 -1.06 7.58
C VAL A 37 -1.62 -2.38 7.01
N ALA A 38 -1.07 -3.48 7.50
CA ALA A 38 -1.51 -4.84 7.18
C ALA A 38 -2.15 -5.43 8.44
N LYS A 39 -3.48 -5.53 8.48
CA LYS A 39 -4.24 -6.05 9.62
C LYS A 39 -5.20 -7.13 9.15
N GLY A 40 -4.88 -8.38 9.49
CA GLY A 40 -5.64 -9.53 8.99
C GLY A 40 -5.59 -9.58 7.47
N ASN A 41 -6.76 -9.57 6.83
CA ASN A 41 -6.88 -9.53 5.37
C ASN A 41 -7.09 -8.12 4.81
N HIS A 42 -7.03 -7.08 5.63
CA HIS A 42 -7.24 -5.71 5.21
C HIS A 42 -5.92 -4.92 5.19
N PHE A 43 -5.67 -4.25 4.06
CA PHE A 43 -4.41 -3.61 3.75
C PHE A 43 -4.64 -2.18 3.30
N GLN A 44 -3.85 -1.26 3.84
CA GLN A 44 -3.94 0.17 3.53
C GLN A 44 -2.55 0.74 3.32
N PHE A 45 -2.41 1.62 2.33
CA PHE A 45 -1.18 2.36 2.06
C PHE A 45 -1.44 3.86 2.09
N PHE A 46 -0.56 4.57 2.79
CA PHE A 46 -0.64 6.01 2.99
C PHE A 46 0.66 6.68 2.51
N ILE A 47 0.50 7.84 1.88
CA ILE A 47 1.57 8.77 1.53
C ILE A 47 1.21 10.11 2.17
N ASN A 48 2.12 10.69 2.95
CA ASN A 48 1.93 11.97 3.64
C ASN A 48 0.60 12.04 4.41
N ARG A 49 0.32 10.98 5.19
CA ARG A 49 -0.91 10.76 6.00
C ARG A 49 -2.21 10.57 5.21
N LYS A 50 -2.20 10.67 3.88
CA LYS A 50 -3.38 10.43 3.04
C LYS A 50 -3.38 9.06 2.43
N ARG A 51 -4.56 8.44 2.37
CA ARG A 51 -4.74 7.08 1.84
C ARG A 51 -4.53 7.09 0.32
N SER A 52 -3.63 6.24 -0.15
CA SER A 52 -3.29 6.08 -1.58
C SER A 52 -3.99 4.86 -2.18
N SER A 53 -3.96 3.75 -1.46
CA SER A 53 -4.64 2.51 -1.85
C SER A 53 -5.12 1.74 -0.63
N GLU A 54 -6.11 0.89 -0.86
CA GLU A 54 -6.70 0.02 0.14
C GLU A 54 -7.20 -1.25 -0.55
N PHE A 55 -7.06 -2.39 0.12
CA PHE A 55 -7.66 -3.63 -0.34
C PHE A 55 -7.99 -4.58 0.78
N THR A 56 -8.94 -5.47 0.49
CA THR A 56 -9.25 -6.62 1.34
C THR A 56 -9.02 -7.90 0.54
N ASP A 57 -8.18 -8.79 1.05
CA ASP A 57 -7.92 -10.11 0.49
C ASP A 57 -9.04 -11.09 0.90
N LYS A 58 -9.94 -11.40 -0.04
CA LYS A 58 -11.05 -12.34 0.18
C LYS A 58 -10.76 -13.74 -0.35
N LEU A 59 -9.50 -14.08 -0.64
CA LEU A 59 -9.13 -15.43 -1.08
C LEU A 59 -9.10 -16.40 0.11
N GLU A 60 -10.27 -16.86 0.53
CA GLU A 60 -10.42 -17.76 1.67
C GLU A 60 -9.50 -18.99 1.57
N GLY A 61 -8.85 -19.32 2.68
CA GLY A 61 -7.90 -20.43 2.77
C GLY A 61 -6.55 -20.19 2.08
N ARG A 62 -6.39 -19.09 1.33
CA ARG A 62 -5.16 -18.75 0.57
C ARG A 62 -4.53 -17.42 0.98
N GLN A 63 -5.11 -16.70 1.94
CA GLN A 63 -4.56 -15.44 2.42
C GLN A 63 -3.20 -15.63 3.09
N LEU A 64 -2.25 -14.77 2.74
CA LEU A 64 -0.94 -14.72 3.41
C LEU A 64 -1.07 -14.04 4.77
N ARG A 65 -0.64 -14.73 5.84
CA ARG A 65 -0.68 -14.21 7.22
C ARG A 65 0.65 -13.64 7.71
N LYS A 66 1.76 -14.04 7.07
CA LYS A 66 3.12 -13.62 7.38
C LYS A 66 3.98 -13.73 6.13
N GLY A 67 5.07 -12.99 6.09
CA GLY A 67 6.00 -12.99 4.97
C GLY A 67 7.15 -12.02 5.20
N PHE A 68 7.88 -11.73 4.14
CA PHE A 68 8.99 -10.79 4.15
C PHE A 68 8.54 -9.39 3.73
N ILE A 69 9.26 -8.38 4.20
CA ILE A 69 9.16 -7.01 3.70
C ILE A 69 10.33 -6.79 2.74
N GLY A 70 10.02 -6.45 1.50
CA GLY A 70 11.02 -6.10 0.48
C GLY A 70 10.87 -4.66 0.03
N LEU A 71 12.00 -3.99 -0.15
CA LEU A 71 12.07 -2.69 -0.82
C LEU A 71 12.55 -2.94 -2.26
N GLN A 72 11.66 -2.72 -3.23
CA GLN A 72 11.93 -3.04 -4.62
C GLN A 72 12.30 -1.79 -5.43
N LEU A 73 13.33 -1.92 -6.26
CA LEU A 73 13.66 -1.00 -7.35
C LEU A 73 13.22 -1.64 -8.67
N HIS A 74 12.54 -0.89 -9.54
CA HIS A 74 11.95 -1.44 -10.76
C HIS A 74 12.82 -1.19 -12.02
N ASP A 75 13.32 0.05 -12.20
CA ASP A 75 13.89 0.48 -13.48
C ASP A 75 15.41 0.75 -13.44
N LYS A 76 16.08 0.49 -14.57
CA LYS A 76 17.51 0.78 -14.74
C LYS A 76 17.76 2.29 -14.65
N GLY A 77 18.67 2.69 -13.77
CA GLY A 77 19.01 4.10 -13.53
C GLY A 77 18.08 4.82 -12.56
N MET A 78 17.08 4.14 -12.01
CA MET A 78 16.27 4.69 -10.92
C MET A 78 17.09 4.73 -9.64
N VAL A 79 17.06 5.87 -8.95
CA VAL A 79 17.61 6.03 -7.61
C VAL A 79 16.45 6.21 -6.64
N VAL A 80 16.45 5.41 -5.58
CA VAL A 80 15.47 5.53 -4.48
C VAL A 80 16.22 5.51 -3.17
N GLU A 81 15.87 6.46 -2.31
CA GLU A 81 16.44 6.59 -0.98
C GLU A 81 15.37 6.25 0.06
N TYR A 82 15.77 5.50 1.09
CA TYR A 82 14.92 5.13 2.21
C TYR A 82 15.59 5.54 3.50
N LYS A 83 14.80 6.05 4.46
CA LYS A 83 15.24 6.33 5.82
C LYS A 83 14.09 6.04 6.78
N ASP A 84 14.40 5.97 8.07
CA ASP A 84 13.40 5.90 9.14
C ASP A 84 12.44 4.71 8.96
N LEU A 85 13.01 3.53 8.66
CA LEU A 85 12.26 2.30 8.47
C LEU A 85 11.92 1.66 9.82
N PHE A 86 10.63 1.67 10.17
CA PHE A 86 10.13 1.10 11.41
C PHE A 86 9.09 0.01 11.15
N LEU A 87 9.14 -1.04 11.97
CA LEU A 87 8.09 -2.05 12.05
C LEU A 87 7.42 -1.97 13.42
N LYS A 88 6.10 -1.80 13.43
CA LYS A 88 5.29 -1.91 14.65
C LYS A 88 4.49 -3.21 14.60
N ASN A 89 4.79 -4.11 15.53
CA ASN A 89 3.96 -5.29 15.75
C ASN A 89 2.65 -4.89 16.42
N GLY A 90 1.57 -5.56 16.03
CA GLY A 90 0.24 -5.41 16.62
C GLY A 90 0.12 -6.08 17.98
#